data_AF-A0A0F2JHL7-F1
#
_entry.id   AF-A0A0F2JHL7-F1
#
_cell.length_a   1.000
_cell.length_b   1.000
_cell.length_c   1.000
_cell.angle_alpha   90.00
_cell.angle_beta   90.00
_cell.angle_gamma   90.00
#
_symmetry.space_group_name_H-M   'P 1'
#
loop_
_entity.id
_entity.type
_entity.pdbx_description
1 polymer ?
#
loop_
_entity_poly.entity_id
_entity_poly.type
_entity_poly.pdbx_seq_one_letter_code
_entity_poly.pdbx_strand_id
1 'polypeptide(L)'
;MGEALIIRRGGASVIPTKIACPLSTTWTVPENLTAVDVFLVGGGGGGAGGGGGGGYTQTYLDVPVTPGESISITVGAGGAAGSTGGYSQFKDSNYRANGGGSVAQADNSVGPGGNGGSGGGGGGSSADGGNGGSNGLNGVSSTYAGGTGQGATTREFGEIDGVLYAGGGGGATQYTGNVGGTGGAGGGGKGAVTTDATSTAGAANSGGGGGGARSASNRRAGGSGIVVVRWGY
;
A
#
# COMPACT_ATOMS: atom_id res chain seq x y z
N MET A 1 23.65 18.90 -27.21
CA MET A 1 22.60 18.60 -26.22
C MET A 1 22.45 17.09 -26.21
N GLY A 2 22.92 16.45 -25.14
CA GLY A 2 23.15 15.02 -25.09
C GLY A 2 21.84 14.24 -24.93
N GLU A 3 21.61 13.31 -25.85
CA GLU A 3 20.56 12.30 -25.72
C GLU A 3 20.94 11.35 -24.58
N ALA A 4 20.05 11.19 -23.61
CA ALA A 4 20.18 10.15 -22.60
C ALA A 4 19.98 8.80 -23.28
N LEU A 5 21.08 8.09 -23.52
CA LEU A 5 21.11 6.70 -23.93
C LEU A 5 20.43 5.86 -22.83
N ILE A 6 19.13 5.61 -22.98
CA ILE A 6 18.46 4.52 -22.27
C ILE A 6 19.06 3.23 -22.84
N ILE A 7 20.02 2.64 -22.13
CA ILE A 7 20.53 1.31 -22.42
C ILE A 7 19.38 0.33 -22.17
N ARG A 8 18.53 0.13 -23.18
CA ARG A 8 17.67 -1.04 -23.25
C ARG A 8 18.61 -2.23 -23.42
N ARG A 9 18.77 -3.06 -22.38
CA ARG A 9 19.50 -4.33 -22.50
C ARG A 9 18.83 -5.13 -23.62
N GLY A 10 19.52 -5.24 -24.74
CA GLY A 10 19.06 -5.98 -25.91
C GLY A 10 19.52 -7.44 -25.84
N GLY A 11 18.66 -8.36 -26.26
CA GLY A 11 19.00 -9.75 -26.58
C GLY A 11 17.95 -10.76 -26.12
N ALA A 12 16.99 -11.07 -27.00
CA ALA A 12 15.84 -11.97 -26.77
C ALA A 12 14.80 -11.45 -25.75
N SER A 13 13.52 -11.56 -26.08
CA SER A 13 12.43 -11.36 -25.13
C SER A 13 12.43 -12.54 -24.16
N VAL A 14 13.35 -12.55 -23.20
CA VAL A 14 13.28 -13.43 -22.05
C VAL A 14 12.27 -12.77 -21.12
N ILE A 15 11.09 -13.38 -20.98
CA ILE A 15 10.14 -12.95 -19.96
C ILE A 15 10.81 -13.28 -18.63
N PRO A 16 11.13 -12.28 -17.78
CA PRO A 16 11.74 -12.55 -16.49
C PRO A 16 10.83 -13.48 -15.70
N THR A 17 11.42 -14.49 -15.07
CA THR A 17 10.71 -15.34 -14.13
C THR A 17 10.32 -14.47 -12.93
N LYS A 18 9.08 -14.63 -12.46
CA LYS A 18 8.51 -13.82 -11.38
C LYS A 18 7.75 -14.71 -10.41
N ILE A 19 7.95 -14.46 -9.12
CA ILE A 19 7.11 -15.01 -8.04
C ILE A 19 6.48 -13.87 -7.25
N ALA A 20 5.23 -14.06 -6.85
CA ALA A 20 4.53 -13.17 -5.96
C ALA A 20 4.18 -13.94 -4.67
N CYS A 21 4.65 -13.44 -3.54
CA CYS A 21 4.48 -14.03 -2.22
C CYS A 21 3.44 -13.21 -1.43
N PRO A 22 2.16 -13.63 -1.41
CA PRO A 22 1.11 -12.97 -0.63
C PRO A 22 1.14 -13.34 0.87
N LEU A 23 1.93 -14.33 1.25
CA LEU A 23 2.12 -14.80 2.62
C LEU A 23 3.61 -14.96 2.93
N SER A 24 3.97 -14.81 4.20
CA SER A 24 5.34 -15.05 4.67
C SER A 24 5.77 -16.49 4.40
N THR A 25 6.97 -16.68 3.90
CA THR A 25 7.49 -17.98 3.48
C THR A 25 9.02 -17.98 3.45
N THR A 26 9.61 -19.15 3.20
CA THR A 26 11.01 -19.29 2.83
C THR A 26 11.09 -19.60 1.33
N TRP A 27 12.00 -18.95 0.63
CA TRP A 27 12.30 -19.22 -0.77
C TRP A 27 13.74 -19.70 -0.92
N THR A 28 13.93 -20.83 -1.61
CA THR A 28 15.26 -21.35 -1.92
C THR A 28 15.70 -20.82 -3.29
N VAL A 29 16.88 -20.20 -3.31
CA VAL A 29 17.47 -19.62 -4.53
C VAL A 29 17.77 -20.75 -5.53
N PRO A 30 17.22 -20.69 -6.76
CA PRO A 30 17.52 -21.64 -7.83
C PRO A 30 19.01 -21.76 -8.14
N GLU A 31 19.38 -22.88 -8.77
CA GLU A 31 20.73 -23.05 -9.31
C GLU A 31 21.08 -21.94 -10.31
N ASN A 32 22.36 -21.56 -10.34
CA ASN A 32 22.91 -20.53 -11.23
C ASN A 32 22.32 -19.12 -11.07
N LEU A 33 21.52 -18.85 -10.04
CA LEU A 33 20.98 -17.52 -9.76
C LEU A 33 21.80 -16.78 -8.71
N THR A 34 22.37 -15.63 -9.07
CA THR A 34 23.23 -14.83 -8.19
C THR A 34 22.68 -13.43 -7.87
N ALA A 35 21.64 -12.98 -8.58
CA ALA A 35 21.00 -11.70 -8.33
C ALA A 35 19.50 -11.73 -8.69
N VAL A 36 18.70 -10.92 -7.99
CA VAL A 36 17.26 -10.77 -8.24
C VAL A 36 16.82 -9.31 -8.11
N ASP A 37 15.73 -8.93 -8.77
CA ASP A 37 15.02 -7.70 -8.42
C ASP A 37 13.90 -8.03 -7.42
N VAL A 38 13.67 -7.13 -6.48
CA VAL A 38 12.64 -7.27 -5.44
C VAL A 38 11.77 -6.02 -5.37
N PHE A 39 10.46 -6.22 -5.48
CA PHE A 39 9.46 -5.19 -5.19
C PHE A 39 8.69 -5.58 -3.93
N LEU A 40 8.65 -4.66 -2.97
CA LEU A 40 8.03 -4.87 -1.67
C LEU A 40 6.87 -3.91 -1.48
N VAL A 41 5.77 -4.39 -0.92
CA VAL A 41 4.65 -3.58 -0.45
C VAL A 41 4.38 -3.95 1.00
N GLY A 42 4.46 -2.99 1.92
CA GLY A 42 4.03 -3.19 3.30
C GLY A 42 2.52 -3.42 3.43
N GLY A 43 2.05 -3.87 4.59
CA GLY A 43 0.62 -3.92 4.89
C GLY A 43 0.04 -2.51 5.00
N GLY A 44 -1.19 -2.30 4.53
CA GLY A 44 -1.88 -1.01 4.65
C GLY A 44 -2.30 -0.73 6.10
N GLY A 45 -2.38 0.55 6.46
CA GLY A 45 -2.96 0.98 7.74
C GLY A 45 -4.48 0.78 7.76
N GLY A 46 -5.04 0.47 8.92
CA GLY A 46 -6.49 0.45 9.09
C GLY A 46 -7.08 1.84 9.09
N GLY A 47 -8.32 1.97 8.62
CA GLY A 47 -9.08 3.21 8.70
C GLY A 47 -9.51 3.54 10.13
N ALA A 48 -9.70 4.83 10.38
CA ALA A 48 -10.24 5.38 11.62
C ALA A 48 -11.27 6.45 11.25
N GLY A 49 -11.18 7.65 11.83
CA GLY A 49 -11.99 8.79 11.38
C GLY A 49 -11.65 9.26 9.96
N GLY A 50 -10.40 9.08 9.54
CA GLY A 50 -9.93 9.19 8.16
C GLY A 50 -9.56 7.82 7.59
N GLY A 51 -9.22 7.76 6.30
CA GLY A 51 -8.74 6.55 5.66
C GLY A 51 -7.32 6.17 6.12
N GLY A 52 -7.01 4.88 6.16
CA GLY A 52 -5.65 4.40 6.42
C GLY A 52 -4.73 4.66 5.22
N GLY A 53 -3.44 4.86 5.47
CA GLY A 53 -2.44 4.96 4.40
C GLY A 53 -2.18 3.58 3.77
N GLY A 54 -1.88 3.55 2.47
CA GLY A 54 -1.37 2.35 1.84
C GLY A 54 0.00 1.95 2.42
N GLY A 55 0.36 0.68 2.37
CA GLY A 55 1.71 0.21 2.68
C GLY A 55 2.75 0.95 1.85
N TYR A 56 3.92 1.26 2.42
CA TYR A 56 4.99 1.81 1.60
C TYR A 56 5.45 0.78 0.59
N THR A 57 5.97 1.26 -0.54
CA THR A 57 6.56 0.42 -1.58
C THR A 57 8.05 0.71 -1.73
N GLN A 58 8.83 -0.32 -1.99
CA GLN A 58 10.26 -0.20 -2.29
C GLN A 58 10.64 -1.14 -3.43
N THR A 59 11.53 -0.66 -4.31
CA THR A 59 12.14 -1.46 -5.38
C THR A 59 13.63 -1.56 -5.12
N TYR A 60 14.14 -2.78 -5.12
CA TYR A 60 15.56 -3.09 -5.03
C TYR A 60 15.95 -3.88 -6.28
N LEU A 61 16.97 -3.40 -6.99
CA LEU A 61 17.47 -4.04 -8.20
C LEU A 61 18.79 -4.73 -7.89
N ASP A 62 19.08 -5.80 -8.64
CA ASP A 62 20.35 -6.54 -8.55
C ASP A 62 20.72 -6.96 -7.11
N VAL A 63 19.73 -7.40 -6.32
CA VAL A 63 19.92 -7.89 -4.95
C VAL A 63 20.74 -9.17 -4.96
N PRO A 64 21.91 -9.23 -4.29
CA PRO A 64 22.78 -10.40 -4.35
C PRO A 64 22.20 -11.58 -3.55
N VAL A 65 22.21 -12.75 -4.20
CA VAL A 65 21.77 -14.02 -3.64
C VAL A 65 22.78 -15.12 -3.96
N THR A 66 22.82 -16.18 -3.15
CA THR A 66 23.68 -17.34 -3.41
C THR A 66 22.84 -18.54 -3.84
N PRO A 67 23.20 -19.27 -4.92
CA PRO A 67 22.49 -20.50 -5.29
C PRO A 67 22.34 -21.47 -4.10
N GLY A 68 21.13 -21.98 -3.88
CA GLY A 68 20.81 -22.85 -2.75
C GLY A 68 20.58 -22.14 -1.41
N GLU A 69 20.79 -20.83 -1.32
CA GLU A 69 20.47 -20.03 -0.12
C GLU A 69 18.96 -20.11 0.17
N SER A 70 18.60 -20.29 1.44
CA SER A 70 17.21 -20.19 1.91
C SER A 70 16.95 -18.79 2.43
N ILE A 71 16.15 -18.02 1.70
CA ILE A 71 15.83 -16.62 2.00
C ILE A 71 14.48 -16.55 2.69
N SER A 72 14.45 -15.91 3.86
CA SER A 72 13.20 -15.59 4.56
C SER A 72 12.49 -14.42 3.88
N ILE A 73 11.20 -14.58 3.63
CA ILE A 73 10.30 -13.56 3.10
C ILE A 73 9.21 -13.31 4.13
N THR A 74 9.11 -12.06 4.58
CA THR A 74 8.06 -11.60 5.49
C THR A 74 7.07 -10.75 4.73
N VAL A 75 5.79 -11.06 4.83
CA VAL A 75 4.70 -10.24 4.30
C VAL A 75 4.01 -9.50 5.44
N GLY A 76 3.93 -8.18 5.31
CA GLY A 76 3.30 -7.31 6.29
C GLY A 76 1.80 -7.55 6.39
N ALA A 77 1.31 -7.82 7.60
CA ALA A 77 -0.13 -7.87 7.85
C ALA A 77 -0.77 -6.48 7.66
N GLY A 78 -2.02 -6.46 7.20
CA GLY A 78 -2.81 -5.23 7.23
C GLY A 78 -3.07 -4.79 8.66
N GLY A 79 -3.01 -3.48 8.92
CA GLY A 79 -3.31 -2.92 10.23
C GLY A 79 -4.79 -3.10 10.55
N ALA A 80 -5.10 -3.50 11.78
CA ALA A 80 -6.46 -3.46 12.30
C ALA A 80 -7.02 -2.02 12.24
N ALA A 81 -8.34 -1.86 12.39
CA ALA A 81 -8.96 -0.53 12.48
C ALA A 81 -8.20 0.39 13.46
N GLY A 82 -7.79 1.56 13.00
CA GLY A 82 -7.02 2.51 13.80
C GLY A 82 -5.54 2.17 14.03
N SER A 83 -5.01 1.08 13.47
CA SER A 83 -3.62 0.63 13.64
C SER A 83 -2.82 0.69 12.33
N THR A 84 -1.52 0.94 12.47
CA THR A 84 -0.53 0.90 11.37
C THR A 84 -0.36 -0.53 10.86
N GLY A 85 -0.10 -0.69 9.56
CA GLY A 85 0.21 -1.98 8.96
C GLY A 85 1.61 -2.50 9.28
N GLY A 86 1.84 -3.79 9.06
CA GLY A 86 3.14 -4.44 9.21
C GLY A 86 4.08 -4.18 8.02
N TYR A 87 5.38 -4.33 8.24
CA TYR A 87 6.37 -4.24 7.16
C TYR A 87 6.43 -5.54 6.33
N SER A 88 6.82 -5.41 5.07
CA SER A 88 7.24 -6.54 4.23
C SER A 88 8.75 -6.50 4.02
N GLN A 89 9.38 -7.66 3.91
CA GLN A 89 10.83 -7.79 3.92
C GLN A 89 11.30 -8.99 3.10
N PHE A 90 12.40 -8.81 2.39
CA PHE A 90 13.14 -9.87 1.72
C PHE A 90 14.51 -10.00 2.38
N LYS A 91 14.94 -11.22 2.75
CA LYS A 91 16.26 -11.51 3.32
C LYS A 91 16.53 -10.88 4.70
N ASP A 92 16.68 -9.57 4.79
CA ASP A 92 17.04 -8.82 6.00
C ASP A 92 16.46 -7.39 5.95
N SER A 93 16.70 -6.59 6.99
CA SER A 93 16.10 -5.25 7.12
C SER A 93 16.57 -4.23 6.08
N ASN A 94 17.63 -4.52 5.32
CA ASN A 94 18.08 -3.65 4.24
C ASN A 94 17.12 -3.67 3.03
N TYR A 95 16.37 -4.75 2.86
CA TYR A 95 15.35 -4.89 1.81
C TYR A 95 13.97 -4.96 2.46
N ARG A 96 13.47 -3.79 2.89
CA ARG A 96 12.23 -3.66 3.66
C ARG A 96 11.37 -2.50 3.17
N ALA A 97 10.06 -2.75 3.07
CA ALA A 97 9.06 -1.71 2.94
C ALA A 97 8.17 -1.65 4.19
N ASN A 98 8.02 -0.46 4.78
CA ASN A 98 7.22 -0.25 5.98
C ASN A 98 5.72 -0.34 5.70
N GLY A 99 4.92 -0.63 6.73
CA GLY A 99 3.47 -0.58 6.63
C GLY A 99 2.91 0.85 6.56
N GLY A 100 1.67 0.96 6.11
CA GLY A 100 0.94 2.21 6.00
C GLY A 100 0.45 2.68 7.37
N GLY A 101 0.47 3.99 7.58
CA GLY A 101 0.05 4.64 8.80
C GLY A 101 -1.46 4.67 9.00
N SER A 102 -1.86 4.79 10.26
CA SER A 102 -3.21 5.10 10.68
C SER A 102 -3.14 6.25 11.69
N VAL A 103 -4.20 7.07 11.75
CA VAL A 103 -4.38 8.04 12.83
C VAL A 103 -5.54 7.57 13.70
N ALA A 104 -5.22 7.06 14.89
CA ALA A 104 -6.23 6.62 15.85
C ALA A 104 -7.18 7.77 16.21
N GLN A 105 -8.47 7.46 16.32
CA GLN A 105 -9.50 8.43 16.67
C GLN A 105 -10.49 7.87 17.68
N ALA A 106 -11.00 8.76 18.53
CA ALA A 106 -12.11 8.47 19.43
C ALA A 106 -13.32 7.96 18.63
N ASP A 107 -14.19 7.18 19.28
CA ASP A 107 -15.44 6.77 18.65
C ASP A 107 -16.29 8.00 18.29
N ASN A 108 -17.16 7.84 17.30
CA ASN A 108 -18.03 8.89 16.80
C ASN A 108 -17.31 10.15 16.26
N SER A 109 -16.03 10.02 15.87
CA SER A 109 -15.21 11.12 15.37
C SER A 109 -14.66 10.84 13.97
N VAL A 110 -14.47 11.89 13.16
CA VAL A 110 -13.66 11.84 11.94
C VAL A 110 -12.31 12.52 12.18
N GLY A 111 -11.35 12.32 11.29
CA GLY A 111 -10.00 12.84 11.50
C GLY A 111 -9.12 12.75 10.26
N PRO A 112 -7.83 13.11 10.35
CA PRO A 112 -6.92 13.08 9.23
C PRO A 112 -6.69 11.66 8.71
N GLY A 113 -6.27 11.58 7.45
CA GLY A 113 -5.86 10.33 6.82
C GLY A 113 -4.47 9.87 7.24
N GLY A 114 -4.21 8.57 7.16
CA GLY A 114 -2.90 7.99 7.45
C GLY A 114 -1.89 8.20 6.32
N ASN A 115 -0.63 8.44 6.67
CA ASN A 115 0.47 8.52 5.70
C ASN A 115 0.83 7.12 5.19
N GLY A 116 1.34 7.00 3.96
CA GLY A 116 1.63 5.67 3.40
C GLY A 116 2.30 5.72 2.04
N GLY A 117 2.34 4.56 1.37
CA GLY A 117 2.71 4.49 -0.04
C GLY A 117 1.85 5.45 -0.85
N SER A 118 0.52 5.34 -0.73
CA SER A 118 -0.38 6.44 -1.01
C SER A 118 -1.11 6.88 0.27
N GLY A 119 -1.37 8.17 0.42
CA GLY A 119 -1.98 8.72 1.62
C GLY A 119 -3.48 8.42 1.73
N GLY A 120 -3.98 8.18 2.94
CA GLY A 120 -5.41 8.03 3.21
C GLY A 120 -6.16 9.36 3.11
N GLY A 121 -7.44 9.31 2.73
CA GLY A 121 -8.29 10.49 2.64
C GLY A 121 -8.68 11.06 4.01
N GLY A 122 -8.74 12.38 4.11
CA GLY A 122 -9.14 13.08 5.33
C GLY A 122 -10.64 12.96 5.60
N GLY A 123 -11.04 12.90 6.86
CA GLY A 123 -12.45 12.89 7.25
C GLY A 123 -13.16 14.21 6.94
N GLY A 124 -14.44 14.12 6.58
CA GLY A 124 -15.33 15.27 6.43
C GLY A 124 -16.20 15.44 7.67
N SER A 125 -16.18 16.63 8.29
CA SER A 125 -17.18 16.98 9.31
C SER A 125 -18.47 17.29 8.58
N SER A 126 -18.65 18.52 8.09
CA SER A 126 -19.80 18.98 7.29
C SER A 126 -19.60 18.85 5.78
N ALA A 127 -18.78 17.88 5.36
CA ALA A 127 -18.41 17.66 3.97
C ALA A 127 -18.25 16.16 3.66
N ASP A 128 -18.08 15.84 2.38
CA ASP A 128 -17.69 14.51 1.94
C ASP A 128 -16.35 14.10 2.55
N GLY A 129 -16.16 12.79 2.73
CA GLY A 129 -14.86 12.24 3.06
C GLY A 129 -13.90 12.43 1.88
N GLY A 130 -12.65 12.77 2.18
CA GLY A 130 -11.60 12.85 1.17
C GLY A 130 -11.31 11.48 0.56
N ASN A 131 -11.04 11.44 -0.74
CA ASN A 131 -10.61 10.22 -1.43
C ASN A 131 -9.19 9.82 -1.01
N GLY A 132 -8.93 8.52 -1.00
CA GLY A 132 -7.59 7.98 -0.84
C GLY A 132 -6.68 8.31 -2.04
N GLY A 133 -5.40 8.53 -1.76
CA GLY A 133 -4.38 8.75 -2.76
C GLY A 133 -4.09 7.47 -3.57
N SER A 134 -3.57 7.65 -4.77
CA SER A 134 -3.17 6.55 -5.65
C SER A 134 -1.76 6.80 -6.18
N ASN A 135 -1.03 5.73 -6.50
CA ASN A 135 0.27 5.81 -7.18
C ASN A 135 1.29 6.76 -6.50
N GLY A 136 1.41 6.69 -5.18
CA GLY A 136 2.38 7.52 -4.45
C GLY A 136 1.85 8.86 -3.97
N LEU A 137 0.65 9.25 -4.42
CA LEU A 137 0.10 10.57 -4.15
C LEU A 137 -0.56 10.66 -2.77
N ASN A 138 -0.73 11.90 -2.32
CA ASN A 138 -1.43 12.23 -1.08
C ASN A 138 -2.91 11.84 -1.17
N GLY A 139 -3.50 11.56 -0.01
CA GLY A 139 -4.95 11.52 0.12
C GLY A 139 -5.54 12.92 -0.03
N VAL A 140 -6.77 12.99 -0.51
CA VAL A 140 -7.49 14.25 -0.62
C VAL A 140 -7.88 14.73 0.77
N SER A 141 -7.60 16.01 1.05
CA SER A 141 -8.08 16.69 2.24
C SER A 141 -9.56 17.03 2.13
N SER A 142 -10.28 16.91 3.24
CA SER A 142 -11.63 17.45 3.39
C SER A 142 -11.60 18.48 4.52
N THR A 143 -12.45 18.35 5.55
CA THR A 143 -12.31 19.13 6.78
C THR A 143 -10.99 18.85 7.48
N TYR A 144 -10.57 17.58 7.47
CA TYR A 144 -9.26 17.17 7.97
C TYR A 144 -8.30 16.88 6.82
N ALA A 145 -7.00 17.01 7.10
CA ALA A 145 -5.95 16.75 6.13
C ALA A 145 -5.97 15.30 5.65
N GLY A 146 -5.76 15.11 4.35
CA GLY A 146 -5.36 13.81 3.82
C GLY A 146 -3.95 13.44 4.28
N GLY A 147 -3.67 12.15 4.32
CA GLY A 147 -2.34 11.62 4.59
C GLY A 147 -1.38 11.90 3.43
N THR A 148 -0.10 11.96 3.74
CA THR A 148 0.98 12.12 2.77
C THR A 148 1.29 10.78 2.12
N GLY A 149 1.41 10.76 0.79
CA GLY A 149 1.93 9.63 0.03
C GLY A 149 3.46 9.65 -0.06
N GLN A 150 4.09 8.55 -0.44
CA GLN A 150 5.55 8.45 -0.50
C GLN A 150 6.20 9.30 -1.61
N GLY A 151 5.40 9.91 -2.49
CA GLY A 151 5.86 10.80 -3.56
C GLY A 151 6.47 10.10 -4.77
N ALA A 152 6.60 8.78 -4.73
CA ALA A 152 7.05 7.94 -5.83
C ALA A 152 5.98 6.89 -6.17
N THR A 153 5.99 6.43 -7.42
CA THR A 153 5.03 5.44 -7.92
C THR A 153 4.99 4.18 -7.04
N THR A 154 3.80 3.62 -6.88
CA THR A 154 3.57 2.34 -6.20
C THR A 154 3.32 1.21 -7.19
N ARG A 155 3.66 1.43 -8.48
CA ARG A 155 3.65 0.38 -9.49
C ARG A 155 4.81 -0.56 -9.26
N GLU A 156 4.52 -1.82 -9.49
CA GLU A 156 5.51 -2.89 -9.47
C GLU A 156 6.74 -2.53 -10.30
N PHE A 157 7.91 -2.48 -9.66
CA PHE A 157 9.20 -2.07 -10.23
C PHE A 157 9.21 -0.69 -10.93
N GLY A 158 8.20 0.15 -10.70
CA GLY A 158 8.03 1.44 -11.38
C GLY A 158 7.70 1.34 -12.88
N GLU A 159 7.32 0.16 -13.36
CA GLU A 159 7.02 -0.08 -14.77
C GLU A 159 5.63 0.44 -15.14
N ILE A 160 5.50 0.99 -16.36
CA ILE A 160 4.24 1.63 -16.79
C ILE A 160 3.06 0.66 -16.81
N ASP A 161 3.32 -0.58 -17.21
CA ASP A 161 2.35 -1.68 -17.26
C ASP A 161 2.38 -2.54 -15.99
N GLY A 162 3.20 -2.15 -15.01
CA GLY A 162 3.29 -2.81 -13.72
C GLY A 162 1.98 -2.69 -12.93
N VAL A 163 1.67 -3.74 -12.16
CA VAL A 163 0.49 -3.76 -11.29
C VAL A 163 0.61 -2.62 -10.27
N LEU A 164 -0.49 -1.89 -10.07
CA LEU A 164 -0.54 -0.79 -9.10
C LEU A 164 -0.94 -1.31 -7.73
N TYR A 165 -0.16 -0.93 -6.70
CA TYR A 165 -0.36 -1.32 -5.31
C TYR A 165 -0.54 -0.11 -4.38
N ALA A 166 -0.77 -0.37 -3.09
CA ALA A 166 -0.71 0.60 -2.01
C ALA A 166 -1.61 1.83 -2.16
N GLY A 167 -2.87 1.62 -2.59
CA GLY A 167 -3.88 2.69 -2.60
C GLY A 167 -4.28 3.11 -1.18
N GLY A 168 -4.45 4.41 -0.94
CA GLY A 168 -4.92 4.91 0.36
C GLY A 168 -6.40 4.62 0.58
N GLY A 169 -6.84 4.45 1.82
CA GLY A 169 -8.26 4.35 2.16
C GLY A 169 -8.97 5.70 2.03
N GLY A 170 -10.27 5.71 1.77
CA GLY A 170 -11.10 6.91 1.77
C GLY A 170 -11.53 7.34 3.17
N GLY A 171 -11.68 8.64 3.38
CA GLY A 171 -12.13 9.24 4.64
C GLY A 171 -13.63 9.05 4.91
N ALA A 172 -14.01 9.08 6.19
CA ALA A 172 -15.42 9.06 6.58
C ALA A 172 -16.06 10.45 6.52
N THR A 173 -17.39 10.52 6.62
CA THR A 173 -18.14 11.77 6.85
C THR A 173 -18.98 11.73 8.13
N GLN A 174 -19.28 12.88 8.75
CA GLN A 174 -20.10 12.99 9.97
C GLN A 174 -21.61 13.18 9.73
N TYR A 175 -22.03 13.89 8.67
CA TYR A 175 -23.44 14.29 8.51
C TYR A 175 -24.16 13.61 7.36
N THR A 176 -25.47 13.39 7.57
CA THR A 176 -26.39 12.75 6.62
C THR A 176 -26.53 13.61 5.37
N GLY A 177 -26.29 13.02 4.20
CA GLY A 177 -26.32 13.70 2.90
C GLY A 177 -24.96 13.82 2.21
N ASN A 178 -23.86 13.65 2.95
CA ASN A 178 -22.50 13.59 2.41
C ASN A 178 -22.08 12.15 2.10
N VAL A 179 -21.09 11.96 1.24
CA VAL A 179 -20.54 10.65 0.90
C VAL A 179 -19.16 10.42 1.53
N GLY A 180 -18.89 9.17 1.92
CA GLY A 180 -17.54 8.74 2.29
C GLY A 180 -16.63 8.71 1.07
N GLY A 181 -15.36 9.06 1.26
CA GLY A 181 -14.38 9.11 0.19
C GLY A 181 -14.15 7.74 -0.44
N THR A 182 -13.85 7.71 -1.73
CA THR A 182 -13.42 6.49 -2.40
C THR A 182 -12.01 6.09 -1.94
N GLY A 183 -11.72 4.79 -1.92
CA GLY A 183 -10.35 4.33 -1.80
C GLY A 183 -9.56 4.64 -3.07
N GLY A 184 -8.24 4.78 -2.93
CA GLY A 184 -7.32 4.94 -4.04
C GLY A 184 -7.11 3.64 -4.82
N ALA A 185 -6.76 3.78 -6.09
CA ALA A 185 -6.34 2.67 -6.93
C ALA A 185 -5.11 1.96 -6.33
N GLY A 186 -5.04 0.64 -6.50
CA GLY A 186 -4.09 -0.21 -5.78
C GLY A 186 -4.65 -0.75 -4.45
N GLY A 187 -5.98 -0.85 -4.33
CA GLY A 187 -6.65 -1.63 -3.29
C GLY A 187 -7.13 -0.85 -2.06
N GLY A 188 -7.22 0.47 -2.12
CA GLY A 188 -7.75 1.27 -1.01
C GLY A 188 -9.22 0.98 -0.71
N GLY A 189 -9.58 0.92 0.57
CA GLY A 189 -10.95 0.77 1.03
C GLY A 189 -11.74 2.08 0.97
N LYS A 190 -13.04 2.02 0.67
CA LYS A 190 -13.95 3.17 0.66
C LYS A 190 -14.33 3.56 2.10
N GLY A 191 -14.36 4.85 2.41
CA GLY A 191 -14.89 5.38 3.66
C GLY A 191 -16.42 5.24 3.80
N ALA A 192 -16.89 5.22 5.05
CA ALA A 192 -18.30 5.08 5.38
C ALA A 192 -19.11 6.36 5.10
N VAL A 193 -20.36 6.16 4.66
CA VAL A 193 -21.41 7.19 4.59
C VAL A 193 -22.18 7.12 5.91
N THR A 194 -21.96 8.09 6.81
CA THR A 194 -22.59 8.20 8.15
C THR A 194 -22.83 6.87 8.89
N THR A 195 -23.90 6.77 9.70
CA THR A 195 -24.13 5.68 10.66
C THR A 195 -24.50 4.35 10.03
N ASP A 196 -25.01 4.35 8.79
CA ASP A 196 -25.74 3.20 8.23
C ASP A 196 -25.02 2.53 7.04
N ALA A 197 -23.94 3.12 6.52
CA ALA A 197 -23.14 2.50 5.46
C ALA A 197 -21.81 1.96 5.99
N THR A 198 -21.46 0.76 5.52
CA THR A 198 -20.18 0.12 5.85
C THR A 198 -19.05 0.73 5.01
N SER A 199 -17.96 1.09 5.67
CA SER A 199 -16.69 1.27 4.97
C SER A 199 -16.16 -0.10 4.53
N THR A 200 -15.20 -0.13 3.60
CA THR A 200 -14.57 -1.37 3.13
C THR A 200 -13.12 -1.48 3.59
N ALA A 201 -12.65 -2.71 3.76
CA ALA A 201 -11.24 -2.98 4.04
C ALA A 201 -10.37 -2.70 2.80
N GLY A 202 -9.08 -2.50 3.04
CA GLY A 202 -8.10 -2.55 1.98
C GLY A 202 -8.06 -3.95 1.36
N ALA A 203 -7.84 -4.04 0.05
CA ALA A 203 -7.78 -5.32 -0.64
C ALA A 203 -6.59 -6.15 -0.16
N ALA A 204 -6.79 -7.44 0.08
CA ALA A 204 -5.71 -8.35 0.46
C ALA A 204 -4.60 -8.36 -0.60
N ASN A 205 -3.35 -8.54 -0.15
CA ASN A 205 -2.15 -8.64 -0.98
C ASN A 205 -1.88 -7.41 -1.85
N SER A 206 -2.41 -6.26 -1.44
CA SER A 206 -2.25 -5.00 -2.17
C SER A 206 -1.52 -3.93 -1.37
N GLY A 207 -1.40 -4.09 -0.06
CA GLY A 207 -1.03 -3.04 0.87
C GLY A 207 -2.05 -1.89 0.96
N GLY A 208 -3.26 -2.03 0.42
CA GLY A 208 -4.26 -0.97 0.41
C GLY A 208 -4.69 -0.53 1.82
N GLY A 209 -4.88 0.77 2.03
CA GLY A 209 -5.36 1.32 3.31
C GLY A 209 -6.85 1.04 3.54
N GLY A 210 -7.25 0.84 4.79
CA GLY A 210 -8.64 0.62 5.17
C GLY A 210 -9.50 1.88 5.08
N GLY A 211 -10.77 1.74 4.74
CA GLY A 211 -11.73 2.83 4.73
C GLY A 211 -12.02 3.37 6.13
N GLY A 212 -12.10 4.70 6.24
CA GLY A 212 -12.46 5.37 7.49
C GLY A 212 -13.95 5.21 7.82
N ALA A 213 -14.28 5.16 9.10
CA ALA A 213 -15.63 5.30 9.60
C ALA A 213 -15.68 6.06 10.94
N ARG A 214 -16.74 6.85 11.09
CA ARG A 214 -17.03 7.58 12.32
C ARG A 214 -17.23 6.61 13.50
N SER A 215 -18.07 5.59 13.33
CA SER A 215 -18.30 4.56 14.33
C SER A 215 -17.20 3.50 14.31
N ALA A 216 -16.68 3.14 15.49
CA ALA A 216 -15.59 2.18 15.65
C ALA A 216 -15.91 0.80 15.04
N SER A 217 -17.15 0.33 15.14
CA SER A 217 -17.60 -0.96 14.57
C SER A 217 -17.60 -0.99 13.04
N ASN A 218 -17.64 0.18 12.41
CA ASN A 218 -17.66 0.33 10.96
C ASN A 218 -16.30 0.65 10.36
N ARG A 219 -15.25 0.82 11.17
CA ARG A 219 -13.87 0.99 10.69
C ARG A 219 -13.36 -0.32 10.11
N ARG A 220 -12.41 -0.24 9.18
CA ARG A 220 -11.92 -1.43 8.47
C ARG A 220 -10.40 -1.50 8.44
N ALA A 221 -9.92 -2.74 8.42
CA ALA A 221 -8.51 -3.04 8.35
C ALA A 221 -7.90 -2.63 6.99
N GLY A 222 -6.59 -2.42 6.98
CA GLY A 222 -5.82 -2.38 5.75
C GLY A 222 -5.64 -3.77 5.16
N GLY A 223 -5.23 -3.83 3.89
CA GLY A 223 -4.85 -5.05 3.20
C GLY A 223 -3.46 -5.52 3.60
N SER A 224 -3.22 -6.83 3.54
CA SER A 224 -1.87 -7.39 3.63
C SER A 224 -0.98 -6.85 2.50
N GLY A 225 0.32 -6.79 2.78
CA GLY A 225 1.35 -6.47 1.80
C GLY A 225 1.59 -7.60 0.81
N ILE A 226 2.63 -7.45 0.00
CA ILE A 226 3.10 -8.48 -0.93
C ILE A 226 4.61 -8.31 -1.15
N VAL A 227 5.29 -9.43 -1.43
CA VAL A 227 6.68 -9.42 -1.89
C VAL A 227 6.73 -10.04 -3.28
N VAL A 228 7.34 -9.34 -4.23
CA VAL A 228 7.56 -9.85 -5.58
C VAL A 228 9.05 -9.94 -5.83
N VAL A 229 9.48 -11.09 -6.33
CA VAL A 229 10.86 -11.35 -6.73
C VAL A 229 10.88 -11.74 -8.20
N ARG A 230 11.82 -11.18 -8.98
CA ARG A 230 11.98 -11.52 -10.40
C ARG A 230 13.46 -11.65 -10.81
N TRP A 231 13.71 -12.46 -11.83
CA TRP A 231 15.05 -12.74 -12.35
C TRP A 231 15.03 -13.32 -13.77
N GLY A 232 16.23 -13.57 -14.32
CA GLY A 232 16.40 -14.23 -15.62
C GLY A 232 16.38 -13.27 -16.81
N TYR A 233 17.08 -12.14 -16.68
CA TYR A 233 17.31 -11.18 -17.76
C TYR A 233 18.57 -11.46 -18.55
#